data_AF-A0A7L3WZ24-F1
#
_entry.id   AF-A0A7L3WZ24-F1
#
_cell.length_a   1.000
_cell.length_b   1.000
_cell.length_c   1.000
_cell.angle_alpha   90.00
_cell.angle_beta   90.00
_cell.angle_gamma   90.00
#
_symmetry.space_group_name_H-M   'P 1'
#
loop_
_entity.id
_entity.type
_entity.pdbx_description
1 polymer ?
#
loop_
_entity_poly.entity_id
_entity_poly.type
_entity_poly.pdbx_seq_one_letter_code
_entity_poly.pdbx_strand_id
1 'polypeptide(L)'
;AQETLNPEDEVDEFLSRAIDARSIDQLRKDHVKKFLLTFQTPELEKKYSKKVDDRFGGYVACTLLVFCFICCLQIMVFPHSPLMLGVYITIFILLTTILFVCAVYSCVTLFPAALQQLSRRIVQSRAHSTVIAVFAVLLVFIAAFINMFACSRVALRDCAARELNITPQAVGPCQIRALNLSLGTPGGPCHRGGLACDFPEYFSYSVVLSLLACSVFLHISSMGKLLLMVAIEATYLLLVEGPQATLFDNADLLVVANAL
;
A
#
# COMPACT_ATOMS: atom_id res chain seq x y z
N ALA A 1 -28.61 42.38 -16.44
CA ALA A 1 -27.59 43.41 -16.65
C ALA A 1 -26.26 42.74 -16.42
N GLN A 2 -25.49 42.55 -17.48
CA GLN A 2 -24.15 41.99 -17.41
C GLN A 2 -23.24 43.15 -17.01
N GLU A 3 -22.85 43.22 -15.73
CA GLU A 3 -21.86 44.19 -15.28
C GLU A 3 -20.60 43.97 -16.12
N THR A 4 -20.34 44.91 -17.02
CA THR A 4 -19.09 45.02 -17.75
C THR A 4 -18.01 45.28 -16.72
N LEU A 5 -17.35 44.22 -16.24
CA LEU A 5 -16.17 44.32 -15.40
C LEU A 5 -15.20 45.26 -16.13
N ASN A 6 -14.80 46.36 -15.48
CA ASN A 6 -13.88 47.31 -16.07
C ASN A 6 -12.59 46.54 -16.41
N PRO A 7 -12.04 46.65 -17.64
CA PRO A 7 -10.82 45.92 -18.01
C PRO A 7 -9.65 46.17 -17.05
N GLU A 8 -9.65 47.29 -16.33
CA GLU A 8 -8.67 47.58 -15.28
C GLU A 8 -8.84 46.68 -14.04
N ASP A 9 -10.07 46.36 -13.63
CA ASP A 9 -10.36 45.51 -12.46
C ASP A 9 -9.97 44.04 -12.70
N GLU A 10 -10.14 43.55 -13.93
CA GLU A 10 -9.72 42.20 -14.32
C GLU A 10 -8.19 42.06 -14.30
N VAL A 11 -7.49 43.12 -14.72
CA VAL A 11 -6.02 43.18 -14.69
C VAL A 11 -5.51 43.26 -13.26
N ASP A 12 -6.14 44.05 -12.39
CA ASP A 12 -5.77 44.16 -10.98
C ASP A 12 -6.02 42.85 -10.20
N GLU A 13 -7.10 42.12 -10.51
CA GLU A 13 -7.33 40.78 -9.97
C GLU A 13 -6.26 39.79 -10.43
N PHE A 14 -5.84 39.86 -11.69
CA PHE A 14 -4.78 39.02 -12.24
C PHE A 14 -3.41 39.35 -11.62
N LEU A 15 -3.09 40.63 -11.46
CA LEU A 15 -1.87 41.13 -10.82
C LEU A 15 -1.82 40.74 -9.35
N SER A 16 -2.92 40.91 -8.61
CA SER A 16 -3.04 40.51 -7.20
C SER A 16 -2.84 39.00 -7.03
N ARG A 17 -3.49 38.17 -7.87
CA ARG A 17 -3.27 36.71 -7.88
C ARG A 17 -1.83 36.31 -8.23
N ALA A 18 -1.20 37.00 -9.18
CA ALA A 18 0.18 36.75 -9.56
C ALA A 18 1.17 37.17 -8.46
N ILE A 19 0.90 38.27 -7.75
CA ILE A 19 1.68 38.74 -6.59
C ILE A 19 1.54 37.77 -5.42
N ASP A 20 0.33 37.29 -5.14
CA ASP A 20 0.09 36.29 -4.10
C ASP A 20 0.75 34.94 -4.43
N ALA A 21 0.70 34.50 -5.69
CA ALA A 21 1.42 33.30 -6.11
C ALA A 21 2.94 33.43 -5.91
N ARG A 22 3.50 34.60 -6.26
CA ARG A 22 4.95 34.88 -6.12
C ARG A 22 5.34 35.07 -4.65
N SER A 23 4.49 35.67 -3.83
CA SER A 23 4.73 35.88 -2.39
C SER A 23 4.62 34.57 -1.60
N ILE A 24 3.71 33.66 -1.98
CA ILE A 24 3.60 32.30 -1.42
C ILE A 24 4.84 31.46 -1.75
N ASP A 25 5.37 31.56 -2.98
CA ASP A 25 6.61 30.87 -3.37
C ASP A 25 7.84 31.43 -2.66
N GLN A 26 7.86 32.73 -2.38
CA GLN A 26 8.91 33.37 -1.60
C GLN A 26 8.81 33.00 -0.11
N LEU A 27 7.60 32.93 0.45
CA LEU A 27 7.34 32.38 1.79
C LEU A 27 7.72 30.89 1.90
N ARG A 28 7.48 30.07 0.86
CA ARG A 28 7.98 28.68 0.78
C ARG A 28 9.50 28.60 0.72
N LYS A 29 10.18 29.52 0.04
CA LYS A 29 11.66 29.58 0.00
C LYS A 29 12.27 30.04 1.32
N ASP A 30 11.65 31.01 1.98
CA ASP A 30 12.22 31.66 3.16
C ASP A 30 11.85 30.95 4.47
N HIS A 31 10.74 30.19 4.52
CA HIS A 31 10.24 29.60 5.76
C HIS A 31 10.07 28.08 5.72
N VAL A 32 10.32 27.42 4.59
CA VAL A 32 10.15 25.96 4.45
C VAL A 32 11.41 25.36 3.84
N LYS A 33 11.96 24.32 4.48
CA LYS A 33 13.09 23.57 3.90
C LYS A 33 12.59 22.89 2.62
N LYS A 34 13.09 23.32 1.46
CA LYS A 34 12.68 22.83 0.11
C LYS A 34 12.55 21.30 0.00
N PHE A 35 13.44 20.55 0.64
CA PHE A 35 13.44 19.09 0.58
C PHE A 35 12.60 18.42 1.68
N LEU A 36 12.60 18.98 2.89
CA LEU A 36 11.95 18.36 4.05
C LEU A 36 10.51 18.82 4.26
N LEU A 37 10.09 19.88 3.56
CA LEU A 37 8.80 20.56 3.73
C LEU A 37 8.50 20.91 5.21
N THR A 38 9.54 21.03 6.03
CA THR A 38 9.47 21.43 7.43
C THR A 38 9.69 22.93 7.53
N PHE A 39 8.99 23.56 8.48
CA PHE A 39 9.19 24.99 8.75
C PHE A 39 10.63 25.19 9.26
N GLN A 40 11.33 26.18 8.72
CA GLN A 40 12.68 26.51 9.20
C GLN A 40 12.67 26.98 10.66
N THR A 41 11.56 27.59 11.11
CA THR A 41 11.38 28.06 12.47
C THR A 41 10.80 26.95 13.37
N PRO A 42 11.53 26.50 14.40
CA PRO A 42 11.11 25.41 15.27
C PRO A 42 9.83 25.74 16.06
N GLU A 43 9.58 27.01 16.36
CA GLU A 43 8.35 27.47 17.02
C GLU A 43 7.11 27.35 16.12
N LEU A 44 7.23 27.61 14.81
CA LEU A 44 6.13 27.41 13.86
C LEU A 44 5.89 25.92 13.63
N GLU A 45 6.93 25.10 13.53
CA GLU A 45 6.79 23.64 13.43
C GLU A 45 6.13 23.05 14.68
N LYS A 46 6.45 23.56 15.87
CA LYS A 46 5.84 23.17 17.15
C LYS A 46 4.38 23.62 17.29
N LYS A 47 4.02 24.75 16.68
CA LYS A 47 2.63 25.24 16.60
C LYS A 47 1.82 24.47 15.56
N TYR A 48 2.43 24.14 14.42
CA TYR A 48 1.83 23.28 13.38
C TYR A 48 1.71 21.82 13.85
N SER A 49 2.65 21.31 14.63
CA SER A 49 2.59 19.95 15.18
C SER A 49 1.48 19.75 16.21
N LYS A 50 0.96 20.86 16.77
CA LYS A 50 -0.20 20.86 17.65
C LYS A 50 -1.53 21.04 16.92
N LYS A 51 -1.50 21.34 15.60
CA LYS A 51 -2.70 21.45 14.79
C LYS A 51 -3.17 20.06 14.42
N VAL A 52 -4.35 19.69 14.91
CA VAL A 52 -4.98 18.41 14.62
C VAL A 52 -5.58 18.45 13.22
N ASP A 53 -5.34 17.40 12.42
CA ASP A 53 -5.97 17.27 11.11
C ASP A 53 -7.36 16.64 11.26
N ASP A 54 -8.37 17.46 11.01
CA ASP A 54 -9.78 17.07 11.09
C ASP A 54 -10.15 16.00 10.04
N ARG A 55 -9.31 15.81 9.01
CA ARG A 55 -9.49 14.83 7.94
C ARG A 55 -8.75 13.51 8.17
N PHE A 56 -8.11 13.32 9.32
CA PHE A 56 -7.37 12.09 9.63
C PHE A 56 -8.22 10.82 9.46
N GLY A 57 -9.49 10.85 9.90
CA GLY A 57 -10.42 9.74 9.70
C GLY A 57 -10.67 9.40 8.22
N GLY A 58 -10.64 10.39 7.33
CA GLY A 58 -10.75 10.18 5.88
C GLY A 58 -9.57 9.39 5.29
N TYR A 59 -8.35 9.61 5.79
CA TYR A 59 -7.18 8.84 5.36
C TYR A 59 -7.26 7.38 5.81
N VAL A 60 -7.71 7.14 7.04
CA VAL A 60 -7.93 5.79 7.55
C VAL A 60 -9.06 5.09 6.79
N ALA A 61 -10.15 5.79 6.47
CA ALA A 61 -11.23 5.25 5.64
C ALA A 61 -10.74 4.87 4.24
N CYS A 62 -9.94 5.74 3.60
CA CYS A 62 -9.31 5.44 2.31
C CYS A 62 -8.39 4.20 2.41
N THR A 63 -7.61 4.09 3.49
CA THR A 63 -6.74 2.94 3.74
C THR A 63 -7.54 1.64 3.88
N LEU A 64 -8.68 1.68 4.60
CA LEU A 64 -9.61 0.55 4.70
C LEU A 64 -10.19 0.16 3.34
N LEU A 65 -10.56 1.13 2.50
CA LEU A 65 -11.04 0.87 1.13
C LEU A 65 -9.95 0.21 0.27
N VAL A 66 -8.72 0.72 0.30
CA VAL A 66 -7.57 0.12 -0.41
C VAL A 66 -7.33 -1.32 0.07
N PHE A 67 -7.38 -1.55 1.38
CA PHE A 67 -7.29 -2.90 1.95
C PHE A 67 -8.40 -3.81 1.43
N CYS A 68 -9.65 -3.36 1.35
CA CYS A 68 -10.74 -4.13 0.76
C CYS A 68 -10.47 -4.48 -0.71
N PHE A 69 -9.93 -3.55 -1.52
CA PHE A 69 -9.54 -3.84 -2.89
C PHE A 69 -8.43 -4.90 -2.97
N ILE A 70 -7.41 -4.79 -2.12
CA ILE A 70 -6.35 -5.80 -2.04
C ILE A 70 -6.95 -7.16 -1.68
N CYS A 71 -7.82 -7.24 -0.66
CA CYS A 71 -8.50 -8.47 -0.30
C CYS A 71 -9.32 -9.05 -1.46
N CYS A 72 -10.11 -8.24 -2.16
CA CYS A 72 -10.89 -8.68 -3.31
C CYS A 72 -9.98 -9.24 -4.43
N LEU A 73 -8.90 -8.55 -4.77
CA LEU A 73 -7.94 -9.01 -5.77
C LEU A 73 -7.29 -10.34 -5.34
N GLN A 74 -6.83 -10.41 -4.10
CA GLN A 74 -6.16 -11.57 -3.54
C GLN A 74 -7.07 -12.80 -3.43
N ILE A 75 -8.33 -12.60 -3.08
CA ILE A 75 -9.37 -13.65 -3.03
C ILE A 75 -9.72 -14.11 -4.45
N MET A 76 -9.88 -13.19 -5.40
CA MET A 76 -10.24 -13.58 -6.78
C MET A 76 -9.13 -14.34 -7.50
N VAL A 77 -7.87 -13.99 -7.24
CA VAL A 77 -6.72 -14.53 -7.99
C VAL A 77 -6.09 -15.76 -7.32
N PHE A 78 -5.96 -15.77 -5.99
CA PHE A 78 -5.19 -16.81 -5.29
C PHE A 78 -6.09 -17.79 -4.53
N PRO A 79 -5.69 -19.07 -4.47
CA PRO A 79 -6.42 -20.08 -3.71
C PRO A 79 -6.53 -19.72 -2.22
N HIS A 80 -7.69 -20.02 -1.65
CA HIS A 80 -8.00 -19.67 -0.27
C HIS A 80 -7.43 -20.67 0.73
N SER A 81 -6.90 -20.15 1.84
CA SER A 81 -6.69 -20.96 3.04
C SER A 81 -7.30 -20.27 4.26
N PRO A 82 -7.80 -21.03 5.24
CA PRO A 82 -8.49 -20.48 6.42
C PRO A 82 -7.57 -19.59 7.27
N LEU A 83 -6.26 -19.87 7.29
CA LEU A 83 -5.27 -19.06 7.97
C LEU A 83 -5.20 -17.64 7.37
N MET A 84 -5.17 -17.55 6.04
CA MET A 84 -5.11 -16.29 5.31
C MET A 84 -6.37 -15.45 5.53
N LEU A 85 -7.53 -16.10 5.51
CA LEU A 85 -8.79 -15.45 5.83
C LEU A 85 -8.79 -14.88 7.25
N GLY A 86 -8.24 -15.63 8.22
CA GLY A 86 -8.06 -15.17 9.59
C GLY A 86 -7.19 -13.90 9.68
N VAL A 87 -6.10 -13.83 8.92
CA VAL A 87 -5.24 -12.63 8.86
C VAL A 87 -6.00 -11.44 8.28
N TYR A 88 -6.73 -11.62 7.18
CA TYR A 88 -7.53 -10.54 6.59
C TYR A 88 -8.64 -10.03 7.51
N ILE A 89 -9.38 -10.93 8.17
CA ILE A 89 -10.39 -10.55 9.16
C ILE A 89 -9.75 -9.78 10.32
N THR A 90 -8.59 -10.22 10.80
CA THR A 90 -7.87 -9.54 11.88
C THR A 90 -7.46 -8.12 11.47
N ILE A 91 -6.88 -7.95 10.29
CA ILE A 91 -6.48 -6.64 9.76
C ILE A 91 -7.72 -5.73 9.56
N PHE A 92 -8.81 -6.28 9.03
CA PHE A 92 -10.07 -5.54 8.84
C PHE A 92 -10.62 -5.01 10.17
N ILE A 93 -10.62 -5.85 11.21
CA ILE A 93 -11.07 -5.46 12.57
C ILE A 93 -10.16 -4.36 13.12
N LEU A 94 -8.83 -4.49 12.98
CA LEU A 94 -7.88 -3.47 13.44
C LEU A 94 -8.10 -2.13 12.73
N LEU A 95 -8.19 -2.12 11.40
CA LEU A 95 -8.41 -0.89 10.62
C LEU A 95 -9.77 -0.26 10.92
N THR A 96 -10.82 -1.07 11.05
CA THR A 96 -12.17 -0.59 11.43
C THR A 96 -12.18 -0.02 12.84
N THR A 97 -11.44 -0.61 13.78
CA THR A 97 -11.29 -0.10 15.15
C THR A 97 -10.59 1.26 15.14
N ILE A 98 -9.51 1.41 14.36
CA ILE A 98 -8.83 2.69 14.19
C ILE A 98 -9.79 3.73 13.59
N LEU A 99 -10.54 3.36 12.55
CA LEU A 99 -11.52 4.24 11.92
C LEU A 99 -12.63 4.64 12.89
N PHE A 100 -13.13 3.72 13.71
CA PHE A 100 -14.13 3.99 14.74
C PHE A 100 -13.63 5.00 15.76
N VAL A 101 -12.38 4.84 16.25
CA VAL A 101 -11.75 5.81 17.16
C VAL A 101 -11.64 7.20 16.52
N CYS A 102 -11.34 7.26 15.22
CA CYS A 102 -11.30 8.51 14.44
C CYS A 102 -12.70 9.12 14.26
N ALA A 103 -13.73 8.30 14.00
CA ALA A 103 -15.11 8.77 13.84
C ALA A 103 -15.66 9.35 15.16
N VAL A 104 -15.34 8.73 16.30
CA VAL A 104 -15.68 9.27 17.64
C VAL A 104 -15.01 10.62 17.88
N TYR A 105 -13.81 10.84 17.33
CA TYR A 105 -13.14 12.14 17.40
C TYR A 105 -13.87 13.22 16.59
N SER A 106 -14.23 12.91 15.34
CA SER A 106 -14.88 13.87 14.43
C SER A 106 -16.35 14.15 14.80
N CYS A 107 -17.06 13.16 15.35
CA CYS A 107 -18.47 13.24 15.72
C CYS A 107 -18.67 13.41 17.24
N VAL A 108 -18.07 14.46 17.81
CA VAL A 108 -18.03 14.72 19.26
C VAL A 108 -19.42 14.78 19.93
N THR A 109 -20.47 15.12 19.19
CA THR A 109 -21.83 15.32 19.74
C THR A 109 -22.61 14.03 20.03
N LEU A 110 -22.17 12.88 19.51
CA LEU A 110 -22.94 11.62 19.54
C LEU A 110 -22.45 10.59 20.58
N PHE A 111 -21.26 10.78 21.16
CA PHE A 111 -20.59 9.74 21.98
C PHE A 111 -20.33 10.17 23.44
N PRO A 112 -20.30 9.24 24.41
CA PRO A 112 -20.12 9.56 25.84
C PRO A 112 -18.71 10.07 26.20
N ALA A 113 -18.61 10.90 27.25
CA ALA A 113 -17.42 11.69 27.60
C ALA A 113 -16.12 10.89 27.85
N ALA A 114 -16.22 9.63 28.33
CA ALA A 114 -15.05 8.79 28.57
C ALA A 114 -14.34 8.35 27.27
N LEU A 115 -15.10 7.99 26.23
CA LEU A 115 -14.58 7.64 24.91
C LEU A 115 -13.99 8.87 24.20
N GLN A 116 -14.59 10.04 24.43
CA GLN A 116 -14.09 11.30 23.89
C GLN A 116 -12.70 11.66 24.45
N GLN A 117 -12.44 11.45 25.74
CA GLN A 117 -11.14 11.76 26.35
C GLN A 117 -10.01 10.88 25.78
N LEU A 118 -10.29 9.59 25.57
CA LEU A 118 -9.32 8.64 25.01
C LEU A 118 -9.01 8.96 23.53
N SER A 119 -10.07 9.18 22.74
CA SER A 119 -9.97 9.54 21.33
C SER A 119 -9.24 10.87 21.13
N ARG A 120 -9.54 11.88 21.96
CA ARG A 120 -8.81 13.17 21.95
C ARG A 120 -7.33 12.99 22.26
N ARG A 121 -6.93 12.22 23.27
CA ARG A 121 -5.50 12.00 23.57
C ARG A 121 -4.74 11.34 22.41
N ILE A 122 -5.39 10.40 21.72
CA ILE A 122 -4.79 9.67 20.61
C ILE A 122 -4.63 10.55 19.37
N VAL A 123 -5.69 11.28 18.99
CA VAL A 123 -5.72 12.07 17.75
C VAL A 123 -5.04 13.44 17.91
N GLN A 124 -5.03 14.01 19.11
CA GLN A 124 -4.47 15.34 19.39
C GLN A 124 -2.93 15.37 19.37
N SER A 125 -2.27 14.23 19.57
CA SER A 125 -0.81 14.12 19.51
C SER A 125 -0.35 13.70 18.12
N ARG A 126 0.40 14.58 17.43
CA ARG A 126 0.98 14.27 16.12
C ARG A 126 1.83 12.99 16.12
N ALA A 127 2.53 12.70 17.22
CA ALA A 127 3.31 11.47 17.35
C ALA A 127 2.41 10.23 17.34
N HIS A 128 1.31 10.22 18.11
CA HIS A 128 0.38 9.09 18.15
C HIS A 128 -0.35 8.91 16.80
N SER A 129 -0.83 9.99 16.18
CA SER A 129 -1.47 9.90 14.85
C SER A 129 -0.50 9.42 13.76
N THR A 130 0.79 9.79 13.84
CA THR A 130 1.81 9.29 12.92
C THR A 130 2.10 7.81 13.13
N VAL A 131 2.22 7.36 14.39
CA VAL A 131 2.41 5.93 14.71
C VAL A 131 1.22 5.10 14.23
N ILE A 132 0.00 5.57 14.43
CA ILE A 132 -1.22 4.91 13.95
C ILE A 132 -1.26 4.86 12.43
N ALA A 133 -0.89 5.94 11.74
CA ALA A 133 -0.80 5.96 10.28
C ALA A 133 0.22 4.96 9.75
N VAL A 134 1.44 4.95 10.30
CA VAL A 134 2.49 3.99 9.92
C VAL A 134 2.03 2.55 10.19
N PHE A 135 1.42 2.30 11.34
CA PHE A 135 0.87 1.00 11.69
C PHE A 135 -0.22 0.55 10.69
N ALA A 136 -1.16 1.42 10.34
CA ALA A 136 -2.20 1.12 9.35
C ALA A 136 -1.60 0.81 7.98
N VAL A 137 -0.60 1.57 7.52
CA VAL A 137 0.12 1.30 6.26
C VAL A 137 0.83 -0.06 6.31
N LEU A 138 1.50 -0.38 7.40
CA LEU A 138 2.18 -1.68 7.57
C LEU A 138 1.19 -2.85 7.55
N LEU A 139 0.00 -2.71 8.15
CA LEU A 139 -1.04 -3.73 8.07
C LEU A 139 -1.48 -3.98 6.63
N VAL A 140 -1.71 -2.91 5.84
CA VAL A 140 -2.08 -3.03 4.42
C VAL A 140 -0.94 -3.63 3.59
N PHE A 141 0.31 -3.26 3.89
CA PHE A 141 1.47 -3.86 3.23
C PHE A 141 1.58 -5.36 3.53
N ILE A 142 1.43 -5.78 4.79
CA ILE A 142 1.41 -7.21 5.17
C ILE A 142 0.32 -7.94 4.39
N ALA A 143 -0.89 -7.37 4.29
CA ALA A 143 -1.99 -7.94 3.52
C ALA A 143 -1.66 -8.13 2.03
N ALA A 144 -0.80 -7.30 1.46
CA ALA A 144 -0.45 -7.34 0.04
C ALA A 144 0.41 -8.54 -0.37
N PHE A 145 1.21 -9.12 0.54
CA PHE A 145 2.11 -10.23 0.22
C PHE A 145 1.95 -11.46 1.11
N ILE A 146 1.14 -11.40 2.18
CA ILE A 146 1.01 -12.51 3.13
C ILE A 146 0.59 -13.83 2.45
N ASN A 147 -0.23 -13.76 1.39
CA ASN A 147 -0.69 -14.92 0.63
C ASN A 147 0.48 -15.66 -0.06
N MET A 148 1.57 -14.96 -0.36
CA MET A 148 2.77 -15.55 -0.97
C MET A 148 3.40 -16.65 -0.10
N PHE A 149 3.20 -16.61 1.21
CA PHE A 149 3.67 -17.66 2.12
C PHE A 149 2.84 -18.93 2.09
N ALA A 150 1.60 -18.87 1.61
CA ALA A 150 0.75 -20.04 1.41
C ALA A 150 1.02 -20.76 0.08
N CYS A 151 1.69 -20.08 -0.86
CA CYS A 151 2.07 -20.63 -2.15
C CYS A 151 3.18 -21.69 -2.04
N SER A 152 3.16 -22.67 -2.93
CA SER A 152 4.22 -23.67 -3.03
C SER A 152 5.57 -23.04 -3.37
N ARG A 153 6.64 -23.43 -2.66
CA ARG A 153 8.03 -23.04 -2.95
C ARG A 153 8.83 -24.09 -3.73
N VAL A 154 8.14 -25.10 -4.25
CA VAL A 154 8.79 -26.16 -5.02
C VAL A 154 9.17 -25.60 -6.38
N ALA A 155 10.46 -25.66 -6.73
CA ALA A 155 10.92 -25.27 -8.06
C ALA A 155 10.34 -26.22 -9.11
N LEU A 156 9.64 -25.67 -10.10
CA LEU A 156 8.98 -26.42 -11.16
C LEU A 156 10.00 -27.21 -11.98
N ARG A 157 11.19 -26.66 -12.20
CA ARG A 157 12.30 -27.36 -12.88
C ARG A 157 12.69 -28.64 -12.16
N ASP A 158 12.82 -28.60 -10.83
CA ASP A 158 13.22 -29.77 -10.06
C ASP A 158 12.15 -30.86 -10.09
N CYS A 159 10.88 -30.47 -10.09
CA CYS A 159 9.79 -31.42 -10.22
C CYS A 159 9.72 -32.02 -11.63
N ALA A 160 9.71 -31.19 -12.67
CA ALA A 160 9.64 -31.66 -14.05
C ALA A 160 10.82 -32.56 -14.42
N ALA A 161 12.01 -32.25 -13.88
CA ALA A 161 13.20 -33.10 -13.99
C ALA A 161 12.98 -34.51 -13.44
N ARG A 162 12.31 -34.64 -12.29
CA ARG A 162 11.98 -35.95 -11.68
C ARG A 162 10.95 -36.71 -12.49
N GLU A 163 9.92 -36.04 -13.00
CA GLU A 163 8.87 -36.69 -13.81
C GLU A 163 9.42 -37.20 -15.15
N LEU A 164 10.35 -36.46 -15.77
CA LEU A 164 10.97 -36.82 -17.05
C LEU A 164 12.27 -37.63 -16.91
N ASN A 165 12.74 -37.90 -15.68
CA ASN A 165 14.04 -38.50 -15.39
C ASN A 165 15.23 -37.81 -16.11
N ILE A 166 15.21 -36.47 -16.14
CA ILE A 166 16.28 -35.64 -16.71
C ILE A 166 16.88 -34.71 -15.65
N THR A 167 17.98 -34.03 -15.97
CA THR A 167 18.57 -33.02 -15.09
C THR A 167 17.76 -31.71 -15.08
N PRO A 168 17.64 -30.96 -13.96
CA PRO A 168 16.91 -29.69 -13.89
C PRO A 168 17.35 -28.62 -14.90
N GLN A 169 18.64 -28.63 -15.30
CA GLN A 169 19.18 -27.71 -16.30
C GLN A 169 18.69 -28.00 -17.72
N ALA A 170 18.25 -29.23 -18.00
CA ALA A 170 17.70 -29.64 -19.28
C ALA A 170 16.18 -29.39 -19.39
N VAL A 171 15.54 -28.93 -18.31
CA VAL A 171 14.11 -28.59 -18.31
C VAL A 171 13.94 -27.22 -18.96
N GLY A 172 13.52 -27.24 -20.22
CA GLY A 172 13.09 -26.08 -20.97
C GLY A 172 11.57 -26.05 -21.18
N PRO A 173 11.08 -25.09 -21.97
CA PRO A 173 9.65 -24.90 -22.18
C PRO A 173 8.98 -26.06 -22.95
N CYS A 174 9.69 -26.76 -23.84
CA CYS A 174 9.16 -27.94 -24.54
C CYS A 174 8.88 -29.11 -23.60
N GLN A 175 9.73 -29.30 -22.59
CA GLN A 175 9.59 -30.34 -21.57
C GLN A 175 8.38 -30.06 -20.66
N ILE A 176 8.16 -28.79 -20.32
CA ILE A 176 6.96 -28.36 -19.58
C ILE A 176 5.69 -28.64 -20.38
N ARG A 177 5.70 -28.34 -21.69
CA ARG A 177 4.57 -28.67 -22.59
C ARG A 177 4.36 -30.17 -22.73
N ALA A 178 5.43 -30.97 -22.76
CA ALA A 178 5.34 -32.44 -22.82
C ALA A 178 4.65 -33.02 -21.57
N LEU A 179 4.78 -32.38 -20.42
CA LEU A 179 4.06 -32.71 -19.18
C LEU A 179 2.64 -32.11 -19.12
N ASN A 180 2.18 -31.42 -20.17
CA ASN A 180 0.91 -30.70 -20.24
C ASN A 180 0.66 -29.73 -19.07
N LEU A 181 1.72 -29.10 -18.53
CA LEU A 181 1.56 -28.03 -17.56
C LEU A 181 1.29 -26.70 -18.27
N SER A 182 0.24 -25.99 -17.86
CA SER A 182 -0.08 -24.64 -18.33
C SER A 182 -0.45 -23.71 -17.17
N LEU A 183 -0.52 -22.41 -17.44
CA LEU A 183 -1.06 -21.43 -16.49
C LEU A 183 -2.52 -21.79 -16.15
N GLY A 184 -2.86 -21.85 -14.86
CA GLY A 184 -4.24 -22.04 -14.42
C GLY A 184 -4.79 -23.47 -14.56
N THR A 185 -3.96 -24.49 -14.84
CA THR A 185 -4.43 -25.89 -14.83
C THR A 185 -4.41 -26.47 -13.41
N PRO A 186 -5.58 -26.74 -12.78
CA PRO A 186 -5.61 -27.37 -11.48
C PRO A 186 -5.24 -28.86 -11.61
N GLY A 187 -4.06 -29.25 -11.10
CA GLY A 187 -3.73 -30.66 -10.89
C GLY A 187 -2.71 -31.29 -11.83
N GLY A 188 -1.63 -30.57 -12.18
CA GLY A 188 -0.47 -31.18 -12.84
C GLY A 188 0.37 -32.10 -11.91
N PRO A 189 1.24 -32.96 -12.47
CA PRO A 189 2.09 -33.88 -11.69
C PRO A 189 2.97 -33.17 -10.65
N CYS A 190 3.32 -31.91 -10.91
CA CYS A 190 4.11 -31.05 -10.02
C CYS A 190 3.30 -30.28 -8.97
N HIS A 191 2.01 -30.59 -8.82
CA HIS A 191 1.10 -29.89 -7.92
C HIS A 191 0.83 -30.63 -6.60
N ARG A 192 1.70 -31.58 -6.20
CA ARG A 192 1.50 -32.40 -4.99
C ARG A 192 1.72 -31.60 -3.70
N GLY A 193 0.66 -30.97 -3.20
CA GLY A 193 0.50 -30.63 -1.78
C GLY A 193 0.61 -29.15 -1.38
N GLY A 194 0.74 -28.21 -2.32
CA GLY A 194 0.77 -26.77 -2.05
C GLY A 194 -0.19 -26.00 -2.95
N LEU A 195 -0.67 -24.85 -2.49
CA LEU A 195 -1.53 -23.96 -3.27
C LEU A 195 -0.74 -23.38 -4.46
N ALA A 196 -1.23 -23.54 -5.69
CA ALA A 196 -0.65 -22.93 -6.89
C ALA A 196 -0.97 -21.44 -6.92
N CYS A 197 0.06 -20.63 -7.13
CA CYS A 197 -0.09 -19.19 -7.32
C CYS A 197 0.45 -18.88 -8.70
N ASP A 198 -0.42 -19.05 -9.70
CA ASP A 198 -0.04 -19.02 -11.12
C ASP A 198 0.21 -17.60 -11.65
N PHE A 199 -0.24 -16.59 -10.91
CA PHE A 199 -0.17 -15.17 -11.29
C PHE A 199 0.49 -14.31 -10.18
N PRO A 200 1.78 -14.51 -9.89
CA PRO A 200 2.47 -13.79 -8.81
C PRO A 200 2.59 -12.27 -9.06
N GLU A 201 2.41 -11.78 -10.28
CA GLU A 201 2.42 -10.35 -10.62
C GLU A 201 1.35 -9.53 -9.86
N TYR A 202 0.25 -10.16 -9.45
CA TYR A 202 -0.78 -9.50 -8.65
C TYR A 202 -0.32 -9.17 -7.22
N PHE A 203 0.75 -9.82 -6.72
CA PHE A 203 1.42 -9.39 -5.49
C PHE A 203 2.08 -8.02 -5.69
N SER A 204 2.78 -7.81 -6.81
CA SER A 204 3.41 -6.52 -7.14
C SER A 204 2.36 -5.41 -7.20
N TYR A 205 1.22 -5.66 -7.87
CA TYR A 205 0.12 -4.70 -7.92
C TYR A 205 -0.48 -4.41 -6.53
N SER A 206 -0.61 -5.43 -5.69
CA SER A 206 -1.09 -5.26 -4.31
C SER A 206 -0.13 -4.41 -3.46
N VAL A 207 1.18 -4.57 -3.66
CA VAL A 207 2.20 -3.77 -2.97
C VAL A 207 2.14 -2.31 -3.46
N VAL A 208 2.00 -2.07 -4.77
CA VAL A 208 1.80 -0.71 -5.31
C VAL A 208 0.56 -0.04 -4.72
N LEU A 209 -0.55 -0.78 -4.54
CA LEU A 209 -1.74 -0.26 -3.86
C LEU A 209 -1.44 0.12 -2.39
N SER A 210 -0.62 -0.66 -1.68
CA SER A 210 -0.20 -0.32 -0.31
C SER A 210 0.66 0.96 -0.25
N LEU A 211 1.53 1.19 -1.24
CA LEU A 211 2.30 2.43 -1.38
C LEU A 211 1.38 3.63 -1.65
N LEU A 212 0.34 3.44 -2.45
CA LEU A 212 -0.68 4.47 -2.68
C LEU A 212 -1.38 4.84 -1.36
N ALA A 213 -1.76 3.87 -0.52
CA ALA A 213 -2.34 4.13 0.80
C ALA A 213 -1.39 4.96 1.69
N CYS A 214 -0.08 4.69 1.64
CA CYS A 214 0.92 5.50 2.35
C CYS A 214 0.96 6.97 1.88
N SER A 215 0.78 7.22 0.58
CA SER A 215 0.87 8.57 0.01
C SER A 215 -0.20 9.53 0.55
N VAL A 216 -1.38 8.98 0.87
CA VAL A 216 -2.57 9.72 1.29
C VAL A 216 -2.43 10.35 2.69
N PHE A 217 -1.64 9.76 3.59
CA PHE A 217 -1.49 10.26 4.96
C PHE A 217 -0.69 11.55 5.05
N LEU A 218 -1.32 12.72 5.09
CA LEU A 218 -0.63 14.02 5.17
C LEU A 218 0.17 14.23 6.47
N HIS A 219 -0.16 13.51 7.54
CA HIS A 219 0.50 13.63 8.84
C HIS A 219 1.95 13.11 8.86
N ILE A 220 2.25 12.12 8.01
CA ILE A 220 3.61 11.60 7.86
C ILE A 220 4.41 12.65 7.09
N SER A 221 5.56 13.05 7.63
CA SER A 221 6.46 13.98 6.95
C SER A 221 6.83 13.43 5.57
N SER A 222 7.08 14.31 4.59
CA SER A 222 7.46 13.87 3.23
C SER A 222 8.67 12.93 3.25
N MET A 223 9.67 13.23 4.09
CA MET A 223 10.82 12.35 4.32
C MET A 223 10.41 11.01 4.96
N GLY A 224 9.50 11.02 5.94
CA GLY A 224 8.97 9.79 6.56
C GLY A 224 8.22 8.90 5.58
N LYS A 225 7.44 9.48 4.67
CA LYS A 225 6.76 8.75 3.58
C LYS A 225 7.77 8.10 2.65
N LEU A 226 8.77 8.88 2.21
CA LEU A 226 9.80 8.37 1.32
C LEU A 226 10.55 7.20 1.96
N LEU A 227 10.99 7.36 3.22
CA LEU A 227 11.67 6.29 3.96
C LEU A 227 10.78 5.06 4.13
N LEU A 228 9.50 5.25 4.46
CA LEU A 228 8.55 4.15 4.64
C LEU A 228 8.30 3.41 3.31
N MET A 229 8.08 4.14 2.22
CA MET A 229 7.90 3.56 0.88
C MET A 229 9.15 2.80 0.41
N VAL A 230 10.34 3.37 0.59
CA VAL A 230 11.61 2.70 0.27
C VAL A 230 11.81 1.45 1.13
N ALA A 231 11.50 1.51 2.44
CA ALA A 231 11.61 0.36 3.32
C ALA A 231 10.63 -0.77 2.94
N ILE A 232 9.38 -0.40 2.59
CA ILE A 232 8.36 -1.33 2.09
C ILE A 232 8.86 -2.00 0.80
N GLU A 233 9.31 -1.21 -0.17
CA GLU A 233 9.79 -1.72 -1.46
C GLU A 233 11.03 -2.61 -1.30
N ALA A 234 12.02 -2.17 -0.52
CA ALA A 234 13.21 -2.96 -0.24
C ALA A 234 12.87 -4.29 0.46
N THR A 235 11.91 -4.28 1.40
CA THR A 235 11.45 -5.50 2.06
C THR A 235 10.76 -6.44 1.05
N TYR A 236 9.96 -5.90 0.14
CA TYR A 236 9.31 -6.68 -0.90
C TYR A 236 10.33 -7.29 -1.87
N LEU A 237 11.31 -6.51 -2.34
CA LEU A 237 12.39 -7.00 -3.21
C LEU A 237 13.21 -8.11 -2.54
N LEU A 238 13.60 -7.93 -1.28
CA LEU A 238 14.30 -8.97 -0.51
C LEU A 238 13.47 -10.25 -0.38
N LEU A 239 12.15 -10.13 -0.26
CA LEU A 239 11.24 -11.26 -0.18
C LEU A 239 11.11 -12.00 -1.52
N VAL A 240 10.98 -11.25 -2.62
CA VAL A 240 10.84 -11.78 -3.98
C VAL A 240 12.15 -12.41 -4.47
N GLU A 241 13.29 -11.76 -4.28
CA GLU A 241 14.60 -12.26 -4.73
C GLU A 241 15.16 -13.39 -3.83
N GLY A 242 14.73 -13.43 -2.57
CA GLY A 242 15.22 -14.42 -1.60
C GLY A 242 14.29 -15.63 -1.47
N PRO A 243 13.46 -15.68 -0.43
CA PRO A 243 12.70 -16.87 -0.06
C PRO A 243 11.61 -17.29 -1.05
N GLN A 244 11.23 -16.43 -1.99
CA GLN A 244 10.11 -16.62 -2.89
C GLN A 244 10.50 -16.50 -4.38
N ALA A 245 11.80 -16.46 -4.69
CA ALA A 245 12.29 -16.37 -6.07
C ALA A 245 11.77 -17.52 -6.93
N THR A 246 11.70 -18.72 -6.34
CA THR A 246 11.15 -19.92 -6.99
C THR A 246 9.73 -19.73 -7.51
N LEU A 247 8.91 -18.89 -6.86
CA LEU A 247 7.54 -18.64 -7.31
C LEU A 247 7.51 -17.87 -8.62
N PHE A 248 8.36 -16.84 -8.74
CA PHE A 248 8.46 -16.01 -9.94
C PHE A 248 9.17 -16.77 -11.07
N ASP A 249 10.25 -17.52 -10.78
CA ASP A 249 10.93 -18.37 -11.76
C ASP A 249 9.99 -19.42 -12.38
N ASN A 250 9.09 -19.98 -11.58
CA ASN A 250 8.10 -20.94 -12.04
C ASN A 250 7.09 -20.29 -13.00
N ALA A 251 6.60 -19.09 -12.65
CA ALA A 251 5.67 -18.34 -13.49
C ALA A 251 6.32 -17.95 -14.82
N ASP A 252 7.56 -17.44 -14.79
CA ASP A 252 8.31 -17.09 -16.00
C ASP A 252 8.48 -18.30 -16.94
N LEU A 253 8.83 -19.47 -16.39
CA LEU A 253 8.96 -20.69 -17.17
C LEU A 253 7.63 -21.13 -17.81
N LEU A 254 6.52 -21.01 -17.08
CA LEU A 254 5.19 -21.37 -17.59
C LEU A 254 4.71 -20.39 -18.66
N VAL A 255 4.96 -19.08 -18.49
CA VAL A 255 4.63 -18.05 -19.49
C VAL A 255 5.37 -18.31 -20.79
N VAL A 256 6.68 -18.59 -20.72
CA VAL A 256 7.49 -18.93 -21.90
C VAL A 256 7.02 -20.24 -22.54
N ALA A 257 6.67 -21.25 -21.75
CA ALA A 257 6.16 -22.52 -22.28
C ALA A 257 4.80 -22.38 -22.98
N ASN A 258 3.94 -21.49 -22.51
CA ASN A 258 2.63 -21.23 -23.11
C ASN A 258 2.71 -20.37 -24.39
N ALA A 259 3.81 -19.62 -24.58
CA ALA A 259 4.04 -18.81 -25.77
C ALA A 259 4.59 -19.60 -26.97
N LEU A 260 5.05 -20.84 -26.77
CA LEU A 260 5.47 -21.78 -27.82
C LEU A 260 4.29 -22.61 -28.34
#